data_AF-A0A1X7VT22-F1
#
_entry.id   AF-A0A1X7VT22-F1
#
_cell.length_a   1.000
_cell.length_b   1.000
_cell.length_c   1.000
_cell.angle_alpha   90.00
_cell.angle_beta   90.00
_cell.angle_gamma   90.00
#
_symmetry.space_group_name_H-M   'P 1'
#
loop_
_entity.id
_entity.type
_entity.pdbx_description
1 polymer ?
#
loop_
_entity_poly.entity_id
_entity_poly.type
_entity_poly.pdbx_seq_one_letter_code
_entity_poly.pdbx_strand_id
1 'polypeptide(L)'
;AMHDPPLNLVEIIKVQRVEDVNQLILAIDNNNGDSLLIPPGAFPSNRNITIASFIYRNLSNILTNNGSSIITPVISTTTNCNDNCNISQPVMISFNTTNNNNNNKNINRSLFSCVYWEFILNEGSLPSGYWSTEGCTTAYNNNIMNCYCNHLTHFAILLSPGVTLPTDSVHVQILNILGINQTKYKLICTLISIGLQYMFLVTFMWMLMEGVVLYISLIK
;
A
#
# COMPACT_ATOMS: atom_id res chain seq x y z
N ALA A 1 -30.81 -11.31 12.98
CA ALA A 1 -29.44 -11.84 12.88
C ALA A 1 -28.59 -10.74 12.27
N MET A 2 -27.79 -10.08 13.09
CA MET A 2 -26.89 -9.00 12.70
C MET A 2 -25.73 -9.65 11.95
N HIS A 3 -25.68 -9.47 10.63
CA HIS A 3 -24.51 -9.83 9.84
C HIS A 3 -23.43 -8.78 10.14
N ASP A 4 -22.54 -9.10 11.08
CA ASP A 4 -21.26 -8.38 11.17
C ASP A 4 -20.53 -8.54 9.83
N PRO A 5 -19.95 -7.47 9.26
CA PRO A 5 -19.07 -7.59 8.12
C PRO A 5 -17.85 -8.45 8.52
N PRO A 6 -17.27 -9.25 7.61
CA PRO A 6 -16.09 -10.01 7.97
C PRO A 6 -15.00 -9.00 8.34
N LEU A 7 -14.38 -9.18 9.52
CA LEU A 7 -13.13 -8.49 9.82
C LEU A 7 -12.22 -8.63 8.60
N ASN A 8 -11.66 -7.51 8.11
CA ASN A 8 -10.59 -7.49 7.12
C ASN A 8 -9.37 -8.20 7.73
N LEU A 9 -9.39 -9.53 7.72
CA LEU A 9 -8.34 -10.34 8.28
C LEU A 9 -7.15 -10.26 7.32
N VAL A 10 -5.98 -9.92 7.85
CA VAL A 10 -4.74 -9.95 7.07
C VAL A 10 -4.45 -11.41 6.68
N GLU A 11 -4.37 -11.69 5.38
CA GLU A 11 -4.12 -13.03 4.85
C GLU A 11 -2.61 -13.24 4.65
N ILE A 12 -2.06 -14.21 5.37
CA ILE A 12 -0.66 -14.64 5.27
C ILE A 12 -0.59 -15.78 4.23
N ILE A 13 0.16 -15.55 3.16
CA ILE A 13 0.37 -16.54 2.08
C ILE A 13 1.40 -17.60 2.53
N LYS A 14 2.48 -17.16 3.16
CA LYS A 14 3.57 -18.05 3.60
C LYS A 14 4.32 -17.47 4.78
N VAL A 15 4.83 -18.37 5.62
CA VAL A 15 5.74 -18.07 6.72
C VAL A 15 6.95 -18.98 6.59
N GLN A 16 8.14 -18.42 6.77
CA GLN A 16 9.38 -19.17 6.79
C GLN A 16 10.26 -18.68 7.93
N ARG A 17 10.81 -19.63 8.69
CA ARG A 17 11.78 -19.37 9.75
C ARG A 17 13.13 -19.94 9.34
N VAL A 18 14.20 -19.19 9.59
CA VAL A 18 15.59 -19.62 9.36
C VAL A 18 16.44 -19.30 10.58
N GLU A 19 17.23 -20.27 11.04
CA GLU A 19 18.02 -20.18 12.28
C GLU A 19 19.54 -20.13 12.04
N ASP A 20 20.02 -20.51 10.86
CA ASP A 20 21.45 -20.53 10.52
C ASP A 20 21.70 -19.57 9.35
N VAL A 21 22.45 -18.48 9.59
CA VAL A 21 22.67 -17.37 8.63
C VAL A 21 24.03 -17.42 7.92
N ASN A 22 24.71 -18.56 7.98
CA ASN A 22 26.10 -18.70 7.52
C ASN A 22 26.27 -18.86 5.99
N GLN A 23 25.18 -18.95 5.21
CA GLN A 23 25.18 -19.08 3.74
C GLN A 23 24.12 -18.16 3.10
N LEU A 24 24.08 -18.11 1.76
CA LEU A 24 22.99 -17.47 1.02
C LEU A 24 21.67 -18.16 1.37
N ILE A 25 20.72 -17.42 1.94
CA ILE A 25 19.46 -18.00 2.42
C ILE A 25 18.31 -17.45 1.62
N LEU A 26 17.51 -18.38 1.11
CA LEU A 26 16.16 -18.10 0.67
C LEU A 26 15.28 -17.93 1.91
N ALA A 27 15.08 -16.67 2.28
CA ALA A 27 14.36 -16.32 3.49
C ALA A 27 12.86 -16.53 3.33
N ILE A 28 12.33 -16.37 2.11
CA ILE A 28 10.97 -16.77 1.72
C ILE A 28 10.82 -16.75 0.19
N ASP A 29 9.97 -17.61 -0.35
CA ASP A 29 9.53 -17.57 -1.76
C ASP A 29 8.05 -17.92 -1.90
N ASN A 30 7.42 -17.43 -2.96
CA ASN A 30 6.05 -17.79 -3.33
C ASN A 30 6.05 -18.47 -4.70
N ASN A 31 5.04 -19.29 -4.97
CA ASN A 31 4.84 -19.99 -6.25
C ASN A 31 4.71 -19.03 -7.45
N ASN A 32 4.43 -17.74 -7.19
CA ASN A 32 4.35 -16.70 -8.21
C ASN A 32 5.73 -16.16 -8.64
N GLY A 33 6.82 -16.57 -7.99
CA GLY A 33 8.19 -16.11 -8.27
C GLY A 33 8.64 -14.91 -7.43
N ASP A 34 7.85 -14.51 -6.43
CA ASP A 34 8.26 -13.51 -5.44
C ASP A 34 9.17 -14.18 -4.41
N SER A 35 10.32 -13.59 -4.11
CA SER A 35 11.29 -14.17 -3.16
C SER A 35 12.11 -13.11 -2.44
N LEU A 36 12.63 -13.47 -1.27
CA LEU A 36 13.58 -12.68 -0.50
C LEU A 36 14.82 -13.51 -0.22
N LEU A 37 15.96 -13.00 -0.66
CA LEU A 37 17.28 -13.59 -0.52
C LEU A 37 18.13 -12.74 0.43
N ILE A 38 18.78 -13.42 1.37
CA ILE A 38 19.70 -12.79 2.31
C ILE A 38 21.11 -13.26 1.98
N PRO A 39 22.03 -12.35 1.58
CA PRO A 39 23.37 -12.73 1.19
C PRO A 39 24.22 -13.20 2.39
N PRO A 40 25.21 -14.09 2.15
CA PRO A 40 26.12 -14.52 3.19
C PRO A 40 26.94 -13.33 3.70
N GLY A 41 27.00 -13.16 5.02
CA GLY A 41 27.68 -12.02 5.64
C GLY A 41 26.84 -10.75 5.77
N ALA A 42 25.54 -10.79 5.42
CA ALA A 42 24.59 -9.72 5.76
C ALA A 42 24.62 -9.39 7.26
N PHE A 43 24.87 -10.39 8.10
CA PHE A 43 24.97 -10.25 9.54
C PHE A 43 26.35 -10.71 10.07
N PRO A 44 26.81 -10.14 11.19
CA PRO A 44 28.04 -10.58 11.85
C PRO A 44 27.91 -12.00 12.42
N SER A 45 28.90 -12.87 12.15
CA SER A 45 28.91 -14.30 12.52
C SER A 45 28.89 -14.60 14.02
N ASN A 46 29.03 -13.59 14.88
CA ASN A 46 29.18 -13.76 16.32
C ASN A 46 27.83 -13.75 17.08
N ARG A 47 26.70 -13.90 16.39
CA ARG A 47 25.36 -13.92 16.99
C ARG A 47 24.49 -15.00 16.36
N ASN A 48 23.72 -15.70 17.21
CA ASN A 48 22.65 -16.57 16.75
C ASN A 48 21.48 -15.70 16.32
N ILE A 49 21.27 -15.58 15.01
CA ILE A 49 20.23 -14.74 14.43
C ILE A 49 19.13 -15.65 13.90
N THR A 50 17.92 -15.47 14.42
CA THR A 50 16.72 -16.07 13.87
C THR A 50 16.01 -15.05 13.02
N ILE A 51 15.64 -15.47 11.80
CA ILE A 51 14.91 -14.66 10.84
C ILE A 51 13.54 -15.29 10.64
N ALA A 52 12.49 -14.48 10.76
CA ALA A 52 11.13 -14.87 10.45
C ALA A 52 10.59 -13.97 9.34
N SER A 53 10.17 -14.60 8.25
CA SER A 53 9.68 -13.94 7.04
C SER A 53 8.21 -14.29 6.80
N PHE A 54 7.43 -13.32 6.35
CA PHE A 54 6.00 -13.42 6.08
C PHE A 54 5.68 -12.79 4.72
N ILE A 55 4.77 -13.39 3.94
CA ILE A 55 4.21 -12.76 2.75
C ILE A 55 2.72 -12.51 2.99
N TYR A 56 2.29 -11.26 2.85
CA TYR A 56 0.91 -10.82 3.05
C TYR A 56 0.23 -10.50 1.73
N ARG A 57 -0.98 -11.03 1.50
CA ARG A 57 -1.72 -10.80 0.24
C ARG A 57 -2.38 -9.42 0.20
N ASN A 58 -3.07 -9.05 1.28
CA ASN A 58 -4.00 -7.92 1.33
C ASN A 58 -3.54 -6.77 2.24
N LEU A 59 -2.34 -6.86 2.81
CA LEU A 59 -1.78 -5.80 3.65
C LEU A 59 -1.58 -4.49 2.88
N SER A 60 -1.39 -4.57 1.57
CA SER A 60 -1.33 -3.42 0.67
C SER A 60 -2.57 -2.53 0.77
N ASN A 61 -3.78 -3.10 0.82
CA ASN A 61 -5.04 -2.35 0.87
C ASN A 61 -5.22 -1.54 2.16
N ILE A 62 -4.52 -1.93 3.23
CA ILE A 62 -4.59 -1.27 4.55
C ILE A 62 -3.56 -0.14 4.63
N LEU A 63 -2.41 -0.32 3.98
CA LEU A 63 -1.26 0.59 4.06
C LEU A 63 -1.20 1.59 2.89
N THR A 64 -2.09 1.52 1.90
CA THR A 64 -2.12 2.48 0.79
C THR A 64 -2.47 3.88 1.24
N ASN A 65 -1.70 4.87 0.79
CA ASN A 65 -2.00 6.29 0.96
C ASN A 65 -2.67 6.83 -0.32
N ASN A 66 -3.52 7.86 -0.18
CA ASN A 66 -4.39 8.37 -1.25
C ASN A 66 -3.58 8.89 -2.45
N GLY A 67 -3.36 8.05 -3.47
CA GLY A 67 -2.77 8.43 -4.76
C GLY A 67 -1.79 7.41 -5.35
N SER A 68 -1.19 6.54 -4.55
CA SER A 68 -0.26 5.50 -5.03
C SER A 68 -0.89 4.10 -4.98
N SER A 69 -0.67 3.31 -6.02
CA SER A 69 -1.15 1.91 -6.09
C SER A 69 -0.02 0.95 -5.75
N ILE A 70 -0.23 0.11 -4.74
CA ILE A 70 0.65 -1.01 -4.44
C ILE A 70 0.21 -2.19 -5.30
N ILE A 71 1.14 -2.75 -6.07
CA ILE A 71 0.83 -3.77 -7.10
C ILE A 71 1.25 -5.18 -6.71
N THR A 72 1.95 -5.34 -5.59
CA THR A 72 2.51 -6.62 -5.13
C THR A 72 2.08 -6.98 -3.70
N PRO A 73 2.14 -8.26 -3.32
CA PRO A 73 2.07 -8.67 -1.92
C PRO A 73 3.15 -7.98 -1.08
N VAL A 74 2.89 -7.79 0.22
CA VAL A 74 3.87 -7.19 1.14
C VAL A 74 4.73 -8.30 1.75
N ILE A 75 6.04 -8.23 1.57
CA ILE A 75 6.99 -9.16 2.20
C ILE A 75 7.53 -8.52 3.47
N SER A 76 7.39 -9.18 4.61
CA SER A 76 7.87 -8.70 5.90
C SER A 76 8.93 -9.63 6.44
N THR A 77 10.02 -9.06 6.93
CA THR A 77 11.06 -9.81 7.61
C THR A 77 11.34 -9.21 8.97
N THR A 78 11.47 -10.09 9.95
CA THR A 78 11.77 -9.73 11.33
C THR A 78 12.95 -10.55 11.80
N THR A 79 13.75 -9.97 12.68
CA THR A 79 14.91 -10.64 13.27
C THR A 79 14.89 -10.44 14.76
N ASN A 80 15.55 -11.33 15.49
CA ASN A 80 15.72 -11.20 16.95
C ASN A 80 16.80 -10.17 17.34
N CYS A 81 17.11 -9.21 16.46
CA CYS A 81 18.09 -8.18 16.71
C CYS A 81 17.45 -6.98 17.40
N ASN A 82 18.01 -6.57 18.53
CA ASN A 82 17.57 -5.39 19.28
C ASN A 82 18.21 -4.11 18.67
N ASP A 83 17.70 -3.68 17.51
CA ASP A 83 18.01 -2.46 16.72
C ASP A 83 19.47 -2.25 16.26
N ASN A 84 20.42 -3.07 16.72
CA ASN A 84 21.85 -2.97 16.42
C ASN A 84 22.35 -3.98 15.37
N CYS A 85 21.50 -4.39 14.43
CA CYS A 85 21.91 -5.24 13.32
C CYS A 85 22.09 -4.39 12.06
N ASN A 86 23.22 -3.67 12.01
CA ASN A 86 23.65 -3.00 10.79
C ASN A 86 23.96 -4.06 9.73
N ILE A 87 23.17 -4.06 8.68
CA ILE A 87 23.29 -5.01 7.58
C ILE A 87 24.43 -4.53 6.67
N SER A 88 25.48 -5.34 6.55
CA SER A 88 26.67 -4.96 5.77
C SER A 88 26.47 -5.11 4.26
N GLN A 89 25.61 -6.05 3.86
CA GLN A 89 25.28 -6.36 2.48
C GLN A 89 23.76 -6.32 2.28
N PRO A 90 23.26 -5.60 1.26
CA PRO A 90 21.83 -5.40 1.09
C PRO A 90 21.11 -6.72 0.81
N VAL A 91 19.94 -6.90 1.42
CA VAL A 91 19.04 -8.01 1.09
C VAL A 91 18.45 -7.80 -0.28
N MET A 92 18.28 -8.89 -1.03
CA MET A 92 17.74 -8.87 -2.38
C MET A 92 16.31 -9.40 -2.35
N ILE A 93 15.36 -8.58 -2.82
CA ILE A 93 13.95 -8.94 -2.90
C ILE A 93 13.58 -8.94 -4.36
N SER A 94 13.08 -10.06 -4.86
CA SER A 94 12.68 -10.20 -6.25
C SER A 94 11.18 -10.38 -6.31
N PHE A 95 10.51 -9.50 -7.04
CA PHE A 95 9.09 -9.62 -7.33
C PHE A 95 8.91 -9.95 -8.80
N ASN A 96 8.05 -10.92 -9.08
CA ASN A 96 7.73 -11.29 -10.44
C ASN A 96 6.58 -10.42 -10.95
N THR A 97 6.91 -9.42 -11.76
CA THR A 97 5.94 -8.51 -12.39
C THR A 97 5.48 -9.04 -13.75
N THR A 98 5.25 -10.35 -13.85
CA THR A 98 4.57 -10.95 -15.00
C THR A 98 3.12 -10.48 -14.98
N ASN A 99 2.86 -9.51 -15.86
CA ASN A 99 1.57 -8.88 -16.01
C ASN A 99 0.61 -9.89 -16.67
N ASN A 100 0.00 -10.77 -15.88
CA ASN A 100 -0.98 -11.72 -16.39
C ASN A 100 -2.33 -11.01 -16.48
N ASN A 101 -2.47 -10.10 -17.44
CA ASN A 101 -3.76 -9.57 -17.91
C ASN A 101 -3.59 -9.03 -19.34
N ASN A 102 -4.27 -9.67 -20.27
CA ASN A 102 -4.32 -9.43 -21.71
C ASN A 102 -4.93 -8.08 -22.14
N ASN A 103 -4.74 -7.02 -21.35
CA ASN A 103 -5.15 -5.67 -21.72
C ASN A 103 -3.89 -4.84 -21.86
N ASN A 104 -3.59 -4.45 -23.11
CA ASN A 104 -2.47 -3.61 -23.54
C ASN A 104 -2.35 -2.31 -22.72
N LYS A 105 -1.81 -2.41 -21.51
CA LYS A 105 -1.29 -1.27 -20.78
C LYS A 105 0.22 -1.35 -20.88
N ASN A 106 0.78 -0.50 -21.73
CA ASN A 106 2.21 -0.20 -21.75
C ASN A 106 2.55 0.56 -20.45
N ILE A 107 2.56 -0.15 -19.32
CA ILE A 107 2.98 0.42 -18.05
C ILE A 107 4.51 0.52 -18.11
N ASN A 108 5.02 1.75 -18.14
CA ASN A 108 6.45 1.99 -18.07
C ASN A 108 6.96 1.49 -16.71
N ARG A 109 7.70 0.39 -16.72
CA ARG A 109 8.17 -0.27 -15.50
C ARG A 109 9.25 0.52 -14.76
N SER A 110 9.79 1.57 -15.38
CA SER A 110 10.66 2.58 -14.76
C SER A 110 9.94 3.43 -13.69
N LEU A 111 8.62 3.32 -13.58
CA LEU A 111 7.79 4.08 -12.63
C LEU A 111 7.53 3.34 -11.32
N PHE A 112 8.00 2.10 -11.25
CA PHE A 112 7.91 1.30 -10.04
C PHE A 112 9.08 1.62 -9.13
N SER A 113 8.77 1.82 -7.85
CA SER A 113 9.76 2.01 -6.79
C SER A 113 9.55 0.96 -5.71
N CYS A 114 10.64 0.35 -5.28
CA CYS A 114 10.63 -0.51 -4.09
C CYS A 114 10.56 0.40 -2.89
N VAL A 115 9.59 0.15 -2.04
CA VAL A 115 9.33 0.94 -0.84
C VAL A 115 9.23 0.03 0.36
N TYR A 116 9.46 0.60 1.52
CA TYR A 116 9.17 -0.03 2.79
C TYR A 116 8.29 0.86 3.64
N TRP A 117 7.56 0.25 4.57
CA TRP A 117 6.74 0.98 5.51
C TRP A 117 7.59 1.49 6.68
N GLU A 118 7.71 2.80 6.80
CA GLU A 118 8.36 3.48 7.92
C GLU A 118 7.31 3.88 8.96
N PHE A 119 7.43 3.32 10.16
CA PHE A 119 6.50 3.59 11.26
C PHE A 119 6.87 4.89 11.98
N ILE A 120 5.89 5.76 12.14
CA ILE A 120 5.96 6.94 13.00
C ILE A 120 5.17 6.63 14.28
N LEU A 121 5.92 6.46 15.37
CA LEU A 121 5.38 6.25 16.71
C LEU A 121 5.46 7.56 17.49
N ASN A 122 4.31 8.19 17.75
CA ASN A 122 4.22 9.30 18.69
C ASN A 122 3.55 8.81 19.97
N GLU A 123 4.09 9.20 21.13
CA GLU A 123 3.49 8.88 22.42
C GLU A 123 2.05 9.43 22.48
N GLY A 124 1.07 8.53 22.53
CA GLY A 124 -0.35 8.86 22.69
C GLY A 124 -1.19 8.95 21.40
N SER A 125 -0.64 8.70 20.21
CA SER A 125 -1.43 8.59 18.97
C SER A 125 -1.53 7.16 18.44
N LEU A 126 -2.49 6.90 17.54
CA LEU A 126 -2.48 5.66 16.77
C LEU A 126 -1.16 5.53 15.99
N PRO A 127 -0.62 4.31 15.84
CA PRO A 127 0.57 4.09 15.01
C PRO A 127 0.27 4.54 13.59
N SER A 128 1.15 5.39 13.07
CA SER A 128 1.07 5.93 11.71
C SER A 128 2.36 5.59 10.96
N GLY A 129 2.42 5.88 9.68
CA GLY A 129 3.63 5.66 8.89
C GLY A 129 3.48 6.11 7.45
N TYR A 130 4.54 5.93 6.67
CA TYR A 130 4.55 6.22 5.25
C TYR A 130 5.44 5.25 4.49
N TRP A 131 5.23 5.17 3.18
CA TRP A 131 6.09 4.40 2.28
C TRP A 131 7.34 5.21 1.96
N SER A 132 8.50 4.70 2.36
CA SER A 132 9.82 5.31 2.12
C SER A 132 10.63 4.48 1.13
N THR A 133 11.49 5.15 0.35
CA THR A 133 12.48 4.52 -0.55
C THR A 133 13.89 4.55 0.05
N GLU A 134 14.06 5.09 1.26
CA GLU A 134 15.38 5.26 1.88
C GLU A 134 16.07 3.91 2.12
N GLY A 135 17.37 3.84 1.79
CA GLY A 135 18.14 2.61 1.95
C GLY A 135 17.79 1.48 0.97
N CYS A 136 16.90 1.71 0.00
CA CYS A 136 16.50 0.75 -1.02
C CYS A 136 16.83 1.23 -2.45
N THR A 137 17.36 0.34 -3.28
CA THR A 137 17.62 0.59 -4.70
C THR A 137 16.82 -0.37 -5.57
N THR A 138 16.35 0.11 -6.73
CA THR A 138 15.51 -0.65 -7.64
C THR A 138 16.26 -1.02 -8.92
N ALA A 139 16.09 -2.25 -9.35
CA ALA A 139 16.61 -2.73 -10.63
C ALA A 139 15.54 -3.58 -11.32
N TYR A 140 15.24 -3.28 -12.57
CA TYR A 140 14.28 -4.04 -13.35
C TYR A 140 14.99 -4.83 -14.44
N ASN A 141 14.79 -6.15 -14.47
CA ASN A 141 15.37 -7.04 -15.47
C ASN A 141 14.35 -8.09 -15.92
N ASN A 142 14.00 -8.10 -17.21
CA ASN A 142 13.20 -9.17 -17.84
C ASN A 142 11.95 -9.61 -17.05
N ASN A 143 11.08 -8.67 -16.69
CA ASN A 143 9.84 -8.87 -15.90
C ASN A 143 10.03 -9.12 -14.40
N ILE A 144 11.26 -9.17 -13.92
CA ILE A 144 11.57 -9.28 -12.49
C ILE A 144 12.00 -7.90 -11.98
N MET A 145 11.35 -7.45 -10.92
CA MET A 145 11.76 -6.27 -10.17
C MET A 145 12.60 -6.71 -8.98
N ASN A 146 13.87 -6.32 -8.98
CA ASN A 146 14.81 -6.58 -7.89
C ASN A 146 14.96 -5.31 -7.04
N CYS A 147 14.77 -5.46 -5.73
CA CYS A 147 14.99 -4.44 -4.73
C CYS A 147 16.20 -4.83 -3.89
N TYR A 148 17.16 -3.92 -3.72
CA TYR A 148 18.29 -4.11 -2.81
C TYR A 148 18.16 -3.13 -1.65
N CYS A 149 17.91 -3.65 -0.46
CA CYS A 149 17.65 -2.84 0.74
C CYS A 149 18.65 -3.16 1.85
N ASN A 150 19.06 -2.17 2.64
CA ASN A 150 20.01 -2.32 3.75
C ASN A 150 19.34 -2.46 5.13
N HIS A 151 18.04 -2.74 5.17
CA HIS A 151 17.26 -2.96 6.38
C HIS A 151 16.33 -4.17 6.21
N LEU A 152 15.63 -4.56 7.27
CA LEU A 152 14.64 -5.63 7.28
C LEU A 152 13.35 -5.03 7.80
N THR A 153 12.45 -4.71 6.88
CA THR A 153 11.18 -4.03 7.18
C THR A 153 10.08 -4.61 6.27
N HIS A 154 8.86 -4.08 6.36
CA HIS A 154 7.77 -4.51 5.48
C HIS A 154 7.95 -3.89 4.08
N PHE A 155 8.27 -4.69 3.07
CA PHE A 155 8.58 -4.29 1.70
C PHE A 155 7.42 -4.49 0.72
N ALA A 156 7.27 -3.56 -0.22
CA ALA A 156 6.33 -3.65 -1.34
C ALA A 156 6.81 -2.87 -2.57
N ILE A 157 6.22 -3.14 -3.74
CA ILE A 157 6.37 -2.28 -4.93
C ILE A 157 5.24 -1.28 -5.00
N LEU A 158 5.61 0.00 -5.11
CA LEU A 158 4.70 1.12 -5.27
C LEU A 158 4.82 1.74 -6.67
N LEU A 159 3.66 2.05 -7.26
CA LEU A 159 3.59 2.84 -8.48
C LEU A 159 3.53 4.32 -8.13
N SER A 160 4.44 5.11 -8.72
CA SER A 160 4.48 6.56 -8.51
C SER A 160 3.18 7.26 -8.95
N PRO A 161 2.62 8.18 -8.14
CA PRO A 161 1.33 8.86 -8.40
C PRO A 161 1.33 9.88 -9.56
N GLY A 162 2.39 9.96 -10.36
CA GLY A 162 2.49 10.87 -11.50
C GLY A 162 2.03 10.28 -12.84
N VAL A 163 1.51 9.05 -12.85
CA VAL A 163 1.26 8.29 -14.07
C VAL A 163 -0.22 7.98 -14.16
N THR A 164 -0.84 8.52 -15.20
CA THR A 164 -2.19 8.17 -15.60
C THR A 164 -2.21 6.71 -16.03
N LEU A 165 -2.57 5.82 -15.11
CA LEU A 165 -3.01 4.47 -15.47
C LEU A 165 -4.17 4.65 -16.47
N PRO A 166 -4.15 3.95 -17.61
CA PRO A 166 -5.23 4.06 -18.59
C PRO A 166 -6.41 3.21 -18.10
N THR A 167 -7.05 3.61 -17.00
CA THR A 167 -8.37 3.13 -16.58
C THR A 167 -9.02 4.21 -15.74
N ASP A 168 -10.00 4.85 -16.39
CA ASP A 168 -11.23 5.40 -15.86
C ASP A 168 -11.16 6.61 -14.91
N SER A 169 -11.69 7.71 -15.43
CA SER A 169 -12.08 8.94 -14.73
C SER A 169 -10.98 9.99 -14.51
N VAL A 170 -10.28 10.35 -15.59
CA VAL A 170 -9.52 11.61 -15.69
C VAL A 170 -10.33 12.83 -15.22
N HIS A 171 -11.65 12.81 -15.36
CA HIS A 171 -12.51 13.92 -14.90
C HIS A 171 -12.55 14.06 -13.37
N VAL A 172 -12.55 12.95 -12.62
CA VAL A 172 -12.64 12.98 -11.16
C VAL A 172 -11.29 13.34 -10.55
N GLN A 173 -10.18 12.84 -11.10
CA GLN A 173 -8.84 13.17 -10.63
C GLN A 173 -8.46 14.63 -10.90
N ILE A 174 -8.80 15.17 -12.08
CA ILE A 174 -8.55 16.58 -12.39
C ILE A 174 -9.34 17.49 -11.44
N LEU A 175 -10.62 17.17 -11.17
CA LEU A 175 -11.46 17.95 -10.26
C LEU A 175 -10.92 17.92 -8.82
N ASN A 176 -10.44 16.76 -8.35
CA ASN A 176 -9.90 16.61 -7.01
C ASN A 176 -8.56 17.35 -6.83
N ILE A 177 -7.65 17.25 -7.81
CA ILE A 177 -6.32 17.91 -7.75
C ILE A 177 -6.46 19.43 -7.85
N LEU A 178 -7.32 19.92 -8.75
CA LEU A 178 -7.61 21.35 -8.84
C LEU A 178 -8.34 21.88 -7.59
N GLY A 179 -9.21 21.07 -6.97
CA GLY A 179 -9.94 21.44 -5.76
C GLY A 179 -9.08 21.47 -4.50
N ILE A 180 -8.22 20.48 -4.29
CA ILE A 180 -7.38 20.34 -3.08
C ILE A 180 -6.34 21.47 -2.98
N ASN A 181 -5.76 21.90 -4.11
CA ASN A 181 -4.75 22.95 -4.13
C ASN A 181 -5.30 24.36 -3.91
N GLN A 182 -6.62 24.53 -3.85
CA GLN A 182 -7.31 25.82 -3.61
C GLN A 182 -7.74 26.01 -2.15
N THR A 183 -7.22 25.21 -1.22
CA THR A 183 -7.48 25.37 0.24
C THR A 183 -6.84 26.61 0.86
N LYS A 184 -6.12 27.43 0.07
CA LYS A 184 -5.54 28.71 0.50
C LYS A 184 -6.57 29.68 1.07
N TYR A 185 -7.82 29.62 0.60
CA TYR A 185 -8.91 30.47 1.06
C TYR A 185 -9.92 29.68 1.90
N LYS A 186 -9.58 29.41 3.16
CA LYS A 186 -10.42 28.67 4.14
C LYS A 186 -11.87 29.20 4.22
N LEU A 187 -12.05 30.51 4.04
CA LEU A 187 -13.36 31.17 4.06
C LEU A 187 -14.23 30.75 2.86
N ILE A 188 -13.66 30.73 1.65
CA ILE A 188 -14.36 30.32 0.43
C ILE A 188 -14.76 28.84 0.50
N CYS A 189 -13.84 27.98 0.97
CA CYS A 189 -14.12 26.56 1.16
C CYS A 189 -15.30 26.33 2.12
N THR A 190 -15.35 27.08 3.23
CA THR A 190 -16.44 27.00 4.22
C THR A 190 -17.79 27.43 3.62
N LEU A 191 -17.81 28.53 2.86
CA LEU A 191 -19.02 29.02 2.19
C LEU A 191 -19.56 28.02 1.17
N ILE A 192 -18.67 27.44 0.36
CA ILE A 192 -19.04 26.43 -0.64
C ILE A 192 -19.64 25.20 0.05
N SER A 193 -18.99 24.69 1.11
CA SER A 193 -19.48 23.55 1.89
C SER A 193 -20.89 23.80 2.46
N ILE A 194 -21.11 24.96 3.07
CA ILE A 194 -22.44 25.34 3.60
C ILE A 194 -23.48 25.44 2.48
N GLY A 195 -23.12 26.04 1.34
CA GLY A 195 -24.01 26.18 0.19
C GLY A 195 -24.43 24.85 -0.41
N LEU A 196 -23.47 23.92 -0.60
CA LEU A 196 -23.75 22.56 -1.07
C LEU A 196 -24.64 21.79 -0.09
N GLN A 197 -24.35 21.89 1.21
CA GLN A 197 -25.17 21.25 2.27
C GLN A 197 -26.61 21.78 2.23
N TYR A 198 -26.80 23.10 2.10
CA TYR A 198 -28.11 23.73 2.03
C TYR A 198 -28.90 23.27 0.80
N MET A 199 -28.29 23.31 -0.39
CA MET A 199 -28.93 22.89 -1.64
C MET A 199 -29.35 21.42 -1.59
N PHE A 200 -28.53 20.55 -0.98
CA PHE A 200 -28.86 19.14 -0.81
C PHE A 200 -30.05 18.92 0.13
N LEU A 201 -30.14 19.66 1.24
CA LEU A 201 -31.28 19.58 2.14
C LEU A 201 -32.57 20.07 1.46
N VAL A 202 -32.50 21.14 0.67
CA VAL A 202 -33.65 21.67 -0.08
C VAL A 202 -34.17 20.63 -1.06
N THR A 203 -33.29 19.99 -1.85
CA THR A 203 -33.73 18.95 -2.80
C THR A 203 -34.28 17.72 -2.09
N PHE A 204 -33.70 17.32 -0.95
CA PHE A 204 -34.21 16.20 -0.16
C PHE A 204 -35.59 16.49 0.44
N MET A 205 -35.79 17.69 1.01
CA MET A 205 -37.10 18.12 1.51
C MET A 205 -38.14 18.20 0.39
N TRP A 206 -37.76 18.70 -0.79
CA TRP A 206 -38.64 18.73 -1.96
C TRP A 206 -39.03 17.33 -2.41
N MET A 207 -38.07 16.41 -2.53
CA MET A 207 -38.35 15.00 -2.88
C MET A 207 -39.21 14.29 -1.85
N LEU A 208 -39.02 14.56 -0.55
CA LEU A 208 -39.90 14.04 0.51
C LEU A 208 -41.33 14.58 0.39
N MET A 209 -41.47 15.87 0.12
CA MET A 209 -42.78 16.48 -0.07
C MET A 209 -43.54 15.85 -1.24
N GLU A 210 -42.88 15.71 -2.40
CA GLU A 210 -43.44 15.00 -3.56
C GLU A 210 -43.77 13.53 -3.23
N GLY A 211 -42.90 12.85 -2.48
CA GLY A 211 -43.12 11.47 -2.03
C GLY A 211 -44.35 11.33 -1.12
N VAL A 212 -44.57 12.27 -0.20
CA VAL A 212 -45.77 12.30 0.66
C VAL A 212 -47.04 12.59 -0.15
N VAL A 213 -46.97 13.52 -1.11
CA VAL A 213 -48.10 13.83 -2.00
C VAL A 213 -48.51 12.60 -2.80
N LEU A 214 -47.54 11.88 -3.39
CA LEU A 214 -47.80 10.62 -4.11
C LEU A 214 -48.37 9.54 -3.20
N TYR A 215 -47.86 9.39 -1.98
CA TYR A 215 -48.36 8.42 -1.00
C TYR A 215 -49.84 8.68 -0.64
N ILE A 216 -50.21 9.93 -0.38
CA ILE A 216 -51.58 10.29 -0.05
C ILE A 216 -52.52 10.04 -1.24
N SER A 217 -52.09 10.35 -2.46
CA SER A 217 -52.88 10.13 -3.69
C SER A 217 -53.07 8.66 -4.08
N LEU A 218 -52.23 7.74 -3.59
CA LEU A 218 -52.35 6.31 -3.88
C LEU A 218 -53.23 5.56 -2.88
N ILE A 219 -53.25 6.03 -1.63
CA ILE A 219 -53.96 5.37 -0.53
C ILE A 219 -55.38 5.90 -0.35
N LYS A 220 -55.64 7.12 -0.79
CA LYS A 220 -56.93 7.77 -0.73
C LYS A 220 -57.48 7.97 -2.13
#